data_AF-A0A519C3U6-F1
#
_entry.id   AF-A0A519C3U6-F1
#
_cell.length_a   1.000
_cell.length_b   1.000
_cell.length_c   1.000
_cell.angle_alpha   90.00
_cell.angle_beta   90.00
_cell.angle_gamma   90.00
#
_symmetry.space_group_name_H-M   'P 1'
#
loop_
_entity.id
_entity.type
_entity.pdbx_description
1 polymer ?
#
loop_
_entity_poly.entity_id
_entity_poly.type
_entity_poly.pdbx_seq_one_letter_code
_entity_poly.pdbx_strand_id
1 'polypeptide(L)'
;MSDDNDNGEGFDEFKGRPDPSEGGITTNEMIMGLGFVLIIAGFILGLIRLMGLKDGEIPADYESHLDQLYLSYIIMFVGMMITSFLGFGGMFKRAMTSFISSEE
;
A
#
# COMPACT_ATOMS: atom_id res chain seq x y z
N MET A 1 -11.54 1.78 73.48
CA MET A 1 -10.92 0.78 72.61
C MET A 1 -11.07 1.31 71.20
N SER A 2 -9.93 1.64 70.59
CA SER A 2 -9.79 2.26 69.27
C SER A 2 -9.61 1.11 68.29
N ASP A 3 -10.59 0.86 67.44
CA ASP A 3 -10.44 -0.09 66.34
C ASP A 3 -10.11 0.70 65.08
N ASP A 4 -8.81 0.93 64.90
CA ASP A 4 -8.18 1.32 63.65
C ASP A 4 -8.38 0.18 62.65
N ASN A 5 -9.36 0.32 61.75
CA ASN A 5 -9.49 -0.56 60.58
C ASN A 5 -9.10 0.22 59.33
N ASP A 6 -7.82 0.59 59.30
CA ASP A 6 -7.14 1.22 58.17
C ASP A 6 -6.59 0.12 57.24
N ASN A 7 -7.49 -0.63 56.61
CA ASN A 7 -7.13 -1.57 55.56
C ASN A 7 -7.67 -1.05 54.22
N GLY A 8 -7.12 0.08 53.81
CA GLY A 8 -7.17 0.58 52.44
C GLY A 8 -6.31 -0.26 51.51
N GLU A 9 -6.57 -1.56 51.43
CA GLU A 9 -6.00 -2.41 50.38
C GLU A 9 -6.72 -2.08 49.07
N GLY A 10 -6.34 -0.94 48.51
CA GLY A 10 -6.67 -0.56 47.16
C GLY A 10 -6.13 -1.63 46.23
N PHE A 11 -7.03 -2.46 45.71
CA PHE A 11 -6.75 -3.30 44.56
C PHE A 11 -6.11 -2.40 43.50
N ASP A 12 -4.88 -2.73 43.09
CA ASP A 12 -4.26 -2.10 41.93
C ASP A 12 -5.19 -2.36 40.74
N GLU A 13 -5.93 -1.32 40.34
CA GLU A 13 -6.82 -1.35 39.19
C GLU A 13 -5.98 -1.86 38.01
N PHE A 14 -6.31 -3.06 37.54
CA PHE A 14 -5.63 -3.68 36.41
C PHE A 14 -5.76 -2.74 35.23
N LYS A 15 -4.71 -1.94 34.99
CA LYS A 15 -4.58 -1.18 33.75
C LYS A 15 -4.37 -2.19 32.66
N GLY A 16 -5.48 -2.59 32.04
CA GLY A 16 -5.47 -3.33 30.78
C GLY A 16 -4.42 -2.70 29.89
N ARG A 17 -3.60 -3.54 29.25
CA ARG A 17 -2.61 -3.05 28.27
C ARG A 17 -3.34 -2.08 27.34
N PRO A 18 -2.76 -0.91 27.03
CA PRO A 18 -3.40 0.05 26.15
C PRO A 18 -3.89 -0.72 24.92
N ASP A 19 -5.19 -0.55 24.60
CA ASP A 19 -5.80 -1.24 23.46
C ASP A 19 -4.86 -1.06 22.27
N PRO A 20 -4.51 -2.15 21.56
CA PRO A 20 -3.64 -2.03 20.39
C PRO A 20 -4.32 -1.02 19.48
N SER A 21 -3.63 0.08 19.18
CA SER A 21 -4.14 1.13 18.32
C SER A 21 -4.63 0.45 17.04
N GLU A 22 -5.96 0.39 16.86
CA GLU A 22 -6.56 -0.13 15.64
C GLU A 22 -5.96 0.68 14.50
N GLY A 23 -5.04 0.05 13.77
CA GLY A 23 -4.41 0.63 12.62
C GLY A 23 -5.47 0.80 11.56
N GLY A 24 -6.20 1.92 11.61
CA GLY A 24 -7.05 2.34 10.50
C GLY A 24 -6.23 2.40 9.22
N ILE A 25 -6.92 2.40 8.06
CA ILE A 25 -6.27 2.51 6.74
C ILE A 25 -5.24 3.62 6.79
N THR A 26 -3.97 3.23 6.70
CA THR A 26 -2.88 4.19 6.75
C THR A 26 -2.84 4.96 5.42
N THR A 27 -2.41 6.22 5.44
CA THR A 27 -2.22 7.01 4.21
C THR A 27 -1.31 6.27 3.21
N ASN A 28 -0.39 5.45 3.71
CA ASN A 28 0.49 4.62 2.90
C ASN A 28 -0.26 3.47 2.18
N GLU A 29 -1.23 2.82 2.82
CA GLU A 29 -2.08 1.82 2.18
C GLU A 29 -2.98 2.45 1.11
N MET A 30 -3.51 3.64 1.37
CA MET A 30 -4.33 4.36 0.39
C MET A 30 -3.53 4.71 -0.87
N ILE A 31 -2.28 5.16 -0.72
CA ILE A 31 -1.42 5.49 -1.86
C ILE A 31 -0.94 4.22 -2.59
N MET A 32 -0.65 3.12 -1.87
CA MET A 32 -0.39 1.83 -2.49
C MET A 32 -1.58 1.32 -3.30
N GLY A 33 -2.80 1.43 -2.75
CA GLY A 33 -4.04 1.08 -3.45
C GLY A 33 -4.21 1.88 -4.73
N LEU A 34 -3.93 3.19 -4.69
CA LEU A 34 -3.95 4.04 -5.88
C LEU A 34 -2.91 3.62 -6.92
N GLY A 35 -1.67 3.33 -6.49
CA GLY A 35 -0.62 2.83 -7.38
C GLY A 35 -0.99 1.49 -8.03
N PHE A 36 -1.62 0.58 -7.28
CA PHE A 36 -2.10 -0.70 -7.79
C PHE A 36 -3.23 -0.53 -8.82
N VAL A 37 -4.17 0.39 -8.56
CA VAL A 37 -5.24 0.73 -9.52
C VAL A 37 -4.65 1.29 -10.82
N LEU A 38 -3.61 2.13 -10.75
CA LEU A 38 -2.93 2.63 -11.96
C LEU A 38 -2.29 1.51 -12.77
N ILE A 39 -1.68 0.52 -12.12
CA ILE A 39 -1.10 -0.66 -12.79
C ILE A 39 -2.21 -1.44 -13.51
N ILE A 40 -3.31 -1.75 -12.83
CA ILE A 40 -4.43 -2.50 -13.42
C ILE A 40 -5.05 -1.72 -14.58
N ALA A 41 -5.29 -0.42 -14.39
CA ALA A 41 -5.88 0.42 -15.43
C ALA A 41 -4.98 0.49 -16.67
N GLY A 42 -3.68 0.73 -16.48
CA GLY A 42 -2.71 0.72 -17.59
C GLY A 42 -2.62 -0.65 -18.27
N PHE A 43 -2.68 -1.74 -17.51
CA PHE A 43 -2.67 -3.10 -18.07
C PHE A 43 -3.88 -3.40 -18.93
N ILE A 44 -5.10 -3.08 -18.45
CA ILE A 44 -6.34 -3.26 -19.21
C ILE A 44 -6.32 -2.42 -20.48
N LEU A 45 -5.90 -1.15 -20.38
CA LEU A 45 -5.83 -0.24 -21.53
C LEU A 45 -4.83 -0.75 -22.57
N GLY A 46 -3.68 -1.29 -22.13
CA GLY A 46 -2.70 -1.92 -23.00
C GLY A 46 -3.21 -3.18 -23.69
N LEU A 47 -3.95 -4.05 -22.97
CA LEU A 47 -4.54 -5.26 -23.55
C LEU A 47 -5.59 -4.93 -24.63
N ILE A 48 -6.45 -3.94 -24.39
CA ILE A 48 -7.46 -3.50 -25.37
C ILE A 48 -6.77 -3.04 -26.66
N ARG A 49 -5.69 -2.26 -26.55
CA ARG A 49 -4.95 -1.76 -27.72
C ARG A 49 -4.17 -2.86 -28.42
N LEU A 50 -3.61 -3.80 -27.68
CA LEU A 50 -2.95 -4.97 -28.25
C LEU A 50 -3.93 -5.85 -29.02
N MET A 51 -5.16 -6.02 -28.53
CA MET A 51 -6.22 -6.73 -29.28
C MET A 51 -6.62 -5.98 -30.56
N GLY A 52 -6.74 -4.65 -30.52
CA GLY A 52 -7.01 -3.84 -31.72
C GLY A 52 -5.90 -3.94 -32.77
N LEU A 53 -4.64 -3.86 -32.35
CA LEU A 53 -3.48 -4.06 -33.23
C LEU A 53 -3.41 -5.46 -33.84
N LYS A 54 -3.92 -6.48 -33.14
CA LYS A 54 -3.93 -7.88 -33.62
C LYS A 54 -5.01 -8.13 -34.68
N ASP A 55 -6.14 -7.43 -34.62
CA ASP A 55 -7.27 -7.63 -35.54
C ASP A 55 -7.11 -6.92 -36.90
N GLY A 56 -5.96 -6.26 -37.13
CA GLY A 56 -5.61 -5.70 -38.44
C GLY A 56 -6.45 -4.47 -38.79
N GLU A 57 -6.31 -3.40 -38.00
CA GLU A 57 -6.91 -2.11 -38.33
C GLU A 57 -6.25 -1.43 -39.55
N ILE A 58 -7.02 -0.55 -40.17
CA ILE A 58 -6.63 0.26 -41.34
C ILE A 58 -5.33 1.00 -40.99
N PRO A 59 -4.31 1.03 -41.87
CA PRO A 59 -2.99 1.60 -41.57
C PRO A 59 -3.01 3.07 -41.11
N ALA A 60 -4.11 3.79 -41.34
CA ALA A 60 -4.30 5.17 -40.86
C ALA A 60 -4.45 5.27 -39.34
N ASP A 61 -4.98 4.24 -38.67
CA ASP A 61 -5.22 4.26 -37.22
C ASP A 61 -4.06 3.61 -36.44
N TYR A 62 -3.22 2.82 -37.11
CA TYR A 62 -2.12 2.06 -36.50
C TYR A 62 -1.21 2.89 -35.57
N GLU A 63 -0.85 4.12 -35.98
CA GLU A 63 -0.04 5.02 -35.13
C GLU A 63 -0.79 5.47 -33.87
N SER A 64 -2.08 5.76 -33.97
CA SER A 64 -2.92 6.13 -32.82
C SER A 64 -3.04 4.98 -31.81
N HIS A 65 -3.19 3.74 -32.30
CA HIS A 65 -3.22 2.57 -31.44
C HIS A 65 -1.87 2.28 -30.77
N LEU A 66 -0.75 2.55 -31.45
CA LEU A 66 0.59 2.48 -30.88
C LEU A 66 0.83 3.55 -29.82
N ASP A 67 0.47 4.81 -30.08
CA ASP A 67 0.59 5.90 -29.11
C ASP A 67 -0.20 5.60 -27.83
N GLN A 68 -1.40 5.04 -27.99
CA GLN A 68 -2.23 4.67 -26.85
C GLN A 68 -1.71 3.43 -26.12
N LEU A 69 -1.03 2.52 -26.82
CA LEU A 69 -0.29 1.41 -26.20
C LEU A 69 0.92 1.94 -25.41
N TYR A 70 1.69 2.88 -25.94
CA TYR A 70 2.78 3.54 -25.20
C TYR A 70 2.27 4.32 -23.98
N LEU A 71 1.15 5.02 -24.12
CA LEU A 71 0.48 5.69 -23.00
C LEU A 71 0.14 4.70 -21.89
N SER A 72 -0.38 3.52 -22.25
CA SER A 72 -0.71 2.47 -21.27
C SER A 72 0.54 1.97 -20.51
N TYR A 73 1.68 1.86 -21.20
CA TYR A 73 2.95 1.49 -20.59
C TYR A 73 3.47 2.55 -19.63
N ILE A 74 3.33 3.84 -19.97
CA ILE A 74 3.69 4.95 -19.09
C ILE A 74 2.83 4.94 -17.82
N ILE A 75 1.51 4.73 -17.95
CA ILE A 75 0.60 4.64 -16.80
C ILE A 75 0.99 3.48 -15.87
N MET A 76 1.28 2.31 -16.43
CA MET A 76 1.77 1.17 -15.64
C MET A 76 3.12 1.48 -14.98
N PHE A 77 4.04 2.12 -15.68
CA PHE A 77 5.35 2.49 -15.15
C PHE A 77 5.24 3.43 -13.95
N VAL A 78 4.37 4.45 -14.04
CA VAL A 78 4.09 5.36 -12.93
C VAL A 78 3.47 4.62 -11.75
N GLY A 79 2.51 3.72 -12.00
CA GLY A 79 1.93 2.87 -10.95
C GLY A 79 2.98 1.99 -10.25
N MET A 80 3.91 1.40 -11.03
CA MET A 80 5.04 0.62 -10.50
C MET A 80 6.01 1.47 -9.69
N MET A 81 6.30 2.70 -10.13
CA MET A 81 7.14 3.64 -9.36
C MET A 81 6.50 3.96 -8.00
N ILE A 82 5.22 4.32 -7.98
CA ILE A 82 4.48 4.66 -6.76
C ILE A 82 4.48 3.48 -5.78
N THR A 83 4.09 2.30 -6.27
CA THR A 83 4.03 1.08 -5.45
C THR A 83 5.40 0.63 -4.98
N SER A 84 6.44 0.75 -5.81
CA SER A 84 7.80 0.35 -5.45
C SER A 84 8.44 1.32 -4.46
N PHE A 85 8.41 2.64 -4.69
CA PHE A 85 9.04 3.59 -3.77
C PHE A 85 8.33 3.68 -2.41
N LEU A 86 7.00 3.65 -2.40
CA LEU A 86 6.22 3.86 -1.16
C LEU A 86 5.88 2.54 -0.47
N GLY A 87 5.55 1.49 -1.24
CA GLY A 87 5.27 0.17 -0.71
C GLY A 87 6.53 -0.55 -0.25
N PHE A 88 7.57 -0.58 -1.08
CA PHE A 88 8.84 -1.21 -0.71
C PHE A 88 9.59 -0.38 0.34
N GLY A 89 9.57 0.96 0.26
CA GLY A 89 10.24 1.83 1.23
C GLY A 89 9.75 1.63 2.68
N GLY A 90 8.43 1.46 2.87
CA GLY A 90 7.85 1.18 4.19
C GLY A 90 8.19 -0.21 4.72
N MET A 91 8.13 -1.23 3.86
CA MET A 91 8.49 -2.62 4.22
C MET A 91 9.99 -2.79 4.47
N PHE A 92 10.83 -2.16 3.64
CA PHE A 92 12.28 -2.15 3.77
C PHE A 92 12.75 -1.48 5.05
N LYS A 93 12.16 -0.32 5.40
CA LYS A 93 12.46 0.36 6.67
C LYS A 93 12.11 -0.52 7.87
N ARG A 94 10.94 -1.16 7.86
CA ARG A 94 10.51 -2.11 8.89
C ARG A 94 11.45 -3.30 9.02
N ALA A 95 11.86 -3.89 7.89
CA ALA A 95 12.81 -5.01 7.87
C ALA A 95 14.19 -4.61 8.40
N MET A 96 14.73 -3.45 8.01
CA MET A 96 16.00 -2.94 8.52
C MET A 96 15.96 -2.68 10.04
N THR A 97 14.86 -2.10 10.55
CA THR A 97 14.68 -1.94 12.00
C THR A 97 14.53 -3.25 12.76
N SER A 98 13.93 -4.30 12.16
CA SER A 98 13.86 -5.61 12.82
C SER A 98 15.20 -6.32 12.89
N PHE A 99 16.09 -6.09 11.91
CA PHE A 99 17.46 -6.63 11.98
C PHE A 99 18.30 -5.91 13.04
N ILE A 100 18.25 -4.57 13.10
CA ILE A 100 19.07 -3.80 14.06
C ILE A 100 18.62 -3.98 15.51
N SER A 101 17.31 -4.16 15.75
CA SER A 101 16.74 -4.41 17.08
C SER A 101 16.95 -5.84 17.57
N SER A 102 17.35 -6.77 16.70
CA SER A 102 17.62 -8.16 17.07
C SER A 102 19.09 -8.38 17.48
N GLU A 103 19.91 -7.32 17.45
CA GLU A 103 21.32 -7.31 17.81
C GLU A 103 21.61 -6.61 19.17
N GLU A 104 20.56 -6.18 19.89
CA GLU A 104 20.57 -5.81 21.33
C GLU A 104 19.85 -6.87 22.17
#